data_AF-A0A2S0LCD6-F1
#
_entry.id   AF-A0A2S0LCD6-F1
#
_cell.length_a   1.000
_cell.length_b   1.000
_cell.length_c   1.000
_cell.angle_alpha   90.00
_cell.angle_beta   90.00
_cell.angle_gamma   90.00
#
_symmetry.space_group_name_H-M   'P 1'
#
loop_
_entity.id
_entity.type
_entity.pdbx_description
1 polymer ?
#
loop_
_entity_poly.entity_id
_entity_poly.type
_entity_poly.pdbx_seq_one_letter_code
_entity_poly.pdbx_strand_id
1 'polypeptide(L)'
;MNIERLQDIDERLFVENDLNGECIYYTDEDCQTPFNGIVYGMCGHPPRLDYECEIKNGVKDGMELIYNEDGGIEQASQCRHNLMYGVSKEYDQEGNLLTASVVYNNSHLKVVSATTEGTYKIEKYAPQSTQNLPHDICTLLALPEQELAEYELIPQYAMFKNVK
;
A
#
# COMPACT_ATOMS: atom_id res chain seq x y z
N MET A 1 -9.01 14.67 -15.20
CA MET A 1 -9.18 15.13 -13.80
C MET A 1 -7.77 15.39 -13.30
N ASN A 2 -7.43 16.61 -12.88
CA ASN A 2 -6.13 16.83 -12.26
C ASN A 2 -6.23 16.30 -10.84
N ILE A 3 -5.46 15.25 -10.53
CA ILE A 3 -5.36 14.74 -9.17
C ILE A 3 -4.44 15.67 -8.38
N GLU A 4 -4.85 16.06 -7.17
CA GLU A 4 -3.99 16.84 -6.28
C GLU A 4 -3.00 15.90 -5.60
N ARG A 5 -1.73 16.30 -5.56
CA ARG A 5 -0.64 15.57 -4.93
C ARG A 5 0.09 16.51 -3.98
N LEU A 6 0.12 16.18 -2.71
CA LEU A 6 0.66 17.01 -1.63
C LEU A 6 1.71 16.24 -0.85
N GLN A 7 2.78 16.93 -0.45
CA GLN A 7 3.72 16.33 0.50
C GLN A 7 3.03 16.24 1.86
N ASP A 8 3.37 15.23 2.67
CA ASP A 8 2.84 15.05 4.03
C ASP A 8 3.10 16.23 4.99
N ILE A 9 4.06 17.10 4.66
CA ILE A 9 4.36 18.35 5.37
C ILE A 9 3.84 19.61 4.65
N ASP A 10 3.03 19.47 3.61
CA ASP A 10 2.44 20.61 2.88
C ASP A 10 1.49 21.40 3.81
N GLU A 11 1.64 22.72 3.85
CA GLU A 11 0.84 23.61 4.71
C GLU A 11 -0.66 23.60 4.42
N ARG A 12 -1.07 23.04 3.27
CA ARG A 12 -2.48 22.85 2.91
C ARG A 12 -3.09 21.60 3.54
N LEU A 13 -2.29 20.72 4.13
CA LEU A 13 -2.75 19.52 4.82
C LEU A 13 -2.85 19.77 6.32
N PHE A 14 -4.04 19.51 6.85
CA PHE A 14 -4.32 19.45 8.29
C PHE A 14 -4.61 18.00 8.66
N VAL A 15 -4.15 17.57 9.83
CA VAL A 15 -4.12 16.15 10.20
C VAL A 15 -4.73 15.93 11.58
N GLU A 16 -5.65 14.98 11.65
CA GLU A 16 -6.02 14.29 12.89
C GLU A 16 -5.56 12.84 12.83
N ASN A 17 -5.66 12.12 13.95
CA ASN A 17 -5.38 10.69 13.98
C ASN A 17 -6.69 9.90 14.13
N ASP A 18 -6.78 8.78 13.44
CA ASP A 18 -7.81 7.78 13.70
C ASP A 18 -7.54 7.02 15.01
N LEU A 19 -8.40 6.04 15.32
CA LEU A 19 -8.32 5.25 16.55
C LEU A 19 -7.04 4.39 16.64
N ASN A 20 -6.35 4.14 15.54
CA ASN A 20 -5.11 3.38 15.47
C ASN A 20 -3.87 4.28 15.45
N GLY A 21 -4.05 5.61 15.43
CA GLY A 21 -2.96 6.58 15.32
C GLY A 21 -2.55 6.89 13.88
N GLU A 22 -3.31 6.43 12.89
CA GLU A 22 -3.05 6.73 11.47
C GLU A 22 -3.64 8.09 11.09
N CYS A 23 -2.97 8.80 10.19
CA CYS A 23 -3.38 10.14 9.79
C CYS A 23 -4.73 10.15 9.05
N ILE A 24 -5.53 11.17 9.32
CA ILE A 24 -6.70 11.59 8.55
C ILE A 24 -6.40 12.99 8.02
N TYR A 25 -6.37 13.15 6.70
CA TYR A 25 -5.97 14.37 6.02
C TYR A 25 -7.16 15.24 5.64
N TYR A 26 -7.03 16.54 5.88
CA TYR A 26 -8.02 17.57 5.61
C TYR A 26 -7.40 18.77 4.89
N THR A 27 -8.23 19.56 4.22
CA THR A 27 -7.81 20.79 3.50
C THR A 27 -8.16 22.08 4.26
N ASP A 28 -8.66 21.97 5.50
CA ASP A 28 -8.99 23.09 6.36
C ASP A 28 -8.59 22.82 7.82
N GLU A 29 -8.29 23.89 8.55
CA GLU A 29 -7.78 23.86 9.93
C GLU A 29 -8.76 23.23 10.92
N ASP A 30 -10.06 23.37 10.67
CA ASP A 30 -11.13 22.80 11.50
C ASP A 30 -11.38 21.31 11.21
N CYS A 31 -10.59 20.70 10.31
CA CYS A 31 -10.65 19.30 9.93
C CYS A 31 -12.06 18.84 9.48
N GLN A 32 -12.74 19.65 8.66
CA GLN A 32 -14.09 19.34 8.17
C GLN A 32 -14.14 18.81 6.73
N THR A 33 -13.16 19.18 5.90
CA THR A 33 -13.12 18.85 4.47
C THR A 33 -12.03 17.82 4.23
N PRO A 34 -12.39 16.53 4.10
CA PRO A 34 -11.40 15.48 3.92
C PRO A 34 -10.69 15.61 2.56
N PHE A 35 -9.38 15.42 2.58
CA PHE A 35 -8.55 15.43 1.39
C PHE A 35 -8.85 14.23 0.49
N ASN A 36 -8.75 14.44 -0.82
CA ASN A 36 -8.83 13.39 -1.83
C ASN A 36 -7.72 13.64 -2.85
N GLY A 37 -6.81 12.69 -3.00
CA GLY A 37 -5.59 12.93 -3.78
C GLY A 37 -4.51 11.91 -3.49
N ILE A 38 -3.27 12.33 -3.73
CA ILE A 38 -2.07 11.60 -3.31
C ILE A 38 -1.39 12.37 -2.20
N VAL A 39 -1.03 11.69 -1.11
CA VAL A 39 -0.06 12.20 -0.13
C VAL A 39 1.26 11.45 -0.32
N TYR A 40 2.38 12.16 -0.23
CA TYR A 40 3.70 11.54 -0.35
C TYR A 40 4.69 12.09 0.69
N GLY A 41 5.60 11.24 1.14
CA GLY A 41 6.68 11.62 2.05
C GLY A 41 8.03 11.67 1.36
N MET A 42 8.93 12.50 1.86
CA MET A 42 10.33 12.52 1.45
C MET A 42 11.24 12.31 2.65
N CYS A 43 12.30 11.54 2.48
CA CYS A 43 13.26 11.24 3.55
C CYS A 43 14.71 11.45 3.07
N GLY A 44 15.66 11.49 4.03
CA GLY A 44 17.10 11.53 3.75
C GLY A 44 17.69 12.90 3.35
N HIS A 45 19.02 12.89 3.15
CA HIS A 45 19.81 14.05 2.74
C HIS A 45 20.84 13.63 1.66
N PRO A 46 20.64 13.97 0.37
CA PRO A 46 19.56 14.78 -0.19
C PRO A 46 18.17 14.10 -0.10
N PRO A 47 17.06 14.86 -0.13
CA PRO A 47 15.71 14.31 -0.06
C PRO A 47 15.40 13.34 -1.21
N ARG A 48 14.78 12.20 -0.88
CA ARG A 48 14.32 11.16 -1.79
C ARG A 48 12.86 10.85 -1.50
N LEU A 49 12.12 10.39 -2.50
CA LEU A 49 10.74 9.93 -2.31
C LEU A 49 10.77 8.68 -1.42
N ASP A 50 10.01 8.71 -0.33
CA ASP A 50 9.98 7.64 0.68
C ASP A 50 8.75 6.76 0.49
N TYR A 51 7.58 7.40 0.33
CA TYR A 51 6.32 6.74 0.04
C TYR A 51 5.37 7.65 -0.72
N GLU A 52 4.37 7.07 -1.36
CA GLU A 52 3.16 7.80 -1.76
C GLU A 52 1.92 6.92 -1.59
N CYS A 53 0.80 7.53 -1.22
CA CYS A 53 -0.45 6.83 -0.93
C CYS A 53 -1.67 7.54 -1.51
N GLU A 54 -2.63 6.74 -1.96
CA GLU A 54 -3.94 7.20 -2.41
C GLU A 54 -4.82 7.52 -1.20
N ILE A 55 -5.22 8.79 -1.11
CA ILE A 55 -6.10 9.30 -0.06
C ILE A 55 -7.48 9.52 -0.64
N LYS A 56 -8.48 8.97 0.06
CA LYS A 56 -9.89 9.15 -0.26
C LYS A 56 -10.66 9.37 1.03
N ASN A 57 -11.45 10.43 1.06
CA ASN A 57 -12.14 10.89 2.27
C ASN A 57 -11.18 11.01 3.46
N GLY A 58 -9.98 11.54 3.22
CA GLY A 58 -8.98 11.83 4.23
C GLY A 58 -8.15 10.63 4.70
N VAL A 59 -8.51 9.40 4.34
CA VAL A 59 -7.79 8.18 4.77
C VAL A 59 -7.12 7.48 3.60
N LYS A 60 -6.09 6.68 3.87
CA LYS A 60 -5.50 5.77 2.87
C LYS A 60 -6.57 4.76 2.43
N ASP A 61 -6.97 4.82 1.17
CA ASP A 61 -7.95 3.91 0.56
C ASP A 61 -7.68 3.86 -0.95
N GLY A 62 -7.04 2.78 -1.39
CA GLY A 62 -6.41 2.66 -2.70
C GLY A 62 -5.05 1.98 -2.60
N MET A 63 -4.04 2.51 -3.28
CA MET A 63 -2.66 2.00 -3.29
C MET A 63 -1.71 2.82 -2.41
N GLU A 64 -0.77 2.14 -1.76
CA GLU A 64 0.42 2.71 -1.12
C GLU A 64 1.67 2.09 -1.76
N LEU A 65 2.65 2.94 -2.09
CA LEU A 65 3.96 2.53 -2.57
C LEU A 65 5.01 3.04 -1.58
N ILE A 66 5.93 2.16 -1.20
CA ILE A 66 7.13 2.49 -0.42
C ILE A 66 8.33 2.30 -1.33
N TYR A 67 9.26 3.25 -1.28
CA TYR A 67 10.41 3.33 -2.16
C TYR A 67 11.70 3.02 -1.40
N ASN A 68 12.60 2.29 -2.05
CA ASN A 68 13.95 2.08 -1.55
C ASN A 68 14.85 3.32 -1.81
N GLU A 69 16.08 3.31 -1.28
CA GLU A 69 17.03 4.42 -1.42
C GLU A 69 17.36 4.79 -2.88
N ASP A 70 17.23 3.84 -3.81
CA ASP A 70 17.49 4.03 -5.24
C ASP A 70 16.26 4.50 -6.01
N GLY A 71 15.11 4.68 -5.34
CA GLY A 71 13.84 5.09 -5.94
C GLY A 71 13.10 3.95 -6.64
N GLY A 72 13.53 2.70 -6.46
CA GLY A 72 12.76 1.52 -6.83
C GLY A 72 11.63 1.27 -5.83
N ILE A 73 10.58 0.55 -6.26
CA ILE A 73 9.49 0.16 -5.35
C ILE A 73 10.02 -0.96 -4.45
N GLU A 74 10.02 -0.73 -3.14
CA GLU A 74 10.30 -1.75 -2.13
C GLU A 74 9.03 -2.51 -1.76
N GLN A 75 7.91 -1.79 -1.58
CA GLN A 75 6.62 -2.38 -1.25
C GLN A 75 5.49 -1.71 -2.03
N ALA A 76 4.53 -2.51 -2.49
CA ALA A 76 3.28 -2.05 -3.06
C ALA A 76 2.10 -2.73 -2.37
N SER A 77 1.22 -1.93 -1.75
CA SER A 77 0.15 -2.42 -0.88
C SER A 77 -1.20 -1.84 -1.28
N GLN A 78 -2.22 -2.68 -1.31
CA GLN A 78 -3.60 -2.23 -1.28
C GLN A 78 -3.99 -1.84 0.15
N CYS A 79 -4.67 -0.70 0.26
CA CYS A 79 -5.09 -0.10 1.51
C CYS A 79 -6.60 0.17 1.48
N ARG A 80 -7.25 0.06 2.63
CA ARG A 80 -8.65 0.41 2.84
C ARG A 80 -8.82 0.95 4.25
N HIS A 81 -9.27 2.19 4.36
CA HIS A 81 -9.46 2.89 5.65
C HIS A 81 -8.22 2.83 6.55
N ASN A 82 -7.08 3.35 6.06
CA ASN A 82 -5.80 3.39 6.78
C ASN A 82 -5.15 2.03 7.09
N LEU A 83 -5.74 0.91 6.66
CA LEU A 83 -5.19 -0.42 6.90
C LEU A 83 -4.83 -1.11 5.59
N MET A 84 -3.75 -1.88 5.58
CA MET A 84 -3.47 -2.81 4.50
C MET A 84 -4.61 -3.82 4.38
N TYR A 85 -5.14 -3.95 3.16
CA TYR A 85 -6.32 -4.74 2.83
C TYR A 85 -6.23 -5.23 1.38
N GLY A 86 -6.26 -6.54 1.16
CA GLY A 86 -6.19 -7.13 -0.17
C GLY A 86 -4.81 -7.75 -0.43
N VAL A 87 -4.10 -7.27 -1.45
CA VAL A 87 -2.78 -7.78 -1.83
C VAL A 87 -1.67 -6.78 -1.47
N SER A 88 -0.58 -7.29 -0.90
CA SER A 88 0.68 -6.57 -0.68
C SER A 88 1.82 -7.33 -1.34
N LYS A 89 2.76 -6.61 -1.95
CA LYS A 89 3.95 -7.17 -2.59
C LYS A 89 5.21 -6.47 -2.14
N GLU A 90 6.27 -7.24 -1.95
CA GLU A 90 7.61 -6.74 -1.61
C GLU A 90 8.59 -7.12 -2.72
N TYR A 91 9.54 -6.24 -2.99
CA TYR A 91 10.50 -6.38 -4.09
C TYR A 91 11.94 -6.17 -3.59
N ASP A 92 12.89 -6.79 -4.27
CA ASP A 92 14.30 -6.52 -4.05
C ASP A 92 14.75 -5.21 -4.72
N GLN A 93 16.04 -4.87 -4.53
CA GLN A 93 16.63 -3.66 -5.12
C GLN A 93 16.63 -3.66 -6.66
N GLU A 94 16.58 -4.83 -7.30
CA GLU A 94 16.52 -4.97 -8.75
C GLU A 94 15.07 -4.91 -9.28
N GLY A 95 14.08 -4.89 -8.38
CA GLY A 95 12.65 -4.88 -8.69
C GLY A 95 12.07 -6.28 -8.91
N ASN A 96 12.78 -7.34 -8.53
CA ASN A 96 12.24 -8.70 -8.57
C ASN A 96 11.30 -8.93 -7.39
N LEU A 97 10.20 -9.64 -7.61
CA LEU A 97 9.23 -9.96 -6.57
C LEU A 97 9.85 -10.89 -5.53
N LEU A 98 9.87 -10.47 -4.26
CA LEU A 98 10.28 -11.29 -3.12
C LEU A 98 9.08 -12.04 -2.53
N THR A 99 8.03 -11.28 -2.19
CA THR A 99 6.82 -11.84 -1.57
C THR A 99 5.55 -11.23 -2.16
N ALA A 100 4.49 -12.04 -2.18
CA ALA A 100 3.12 -11.57 -2.36
C ALA A 100 2.25 -12.09 -1.21
N SER A 101 1.43 -11.21 -0.65
CA SER A 101 0.65 -11.48 0.55
C SER A 101 -0.82 -11.17 0.35
N VAL A 102 -1.70 -12.00 0.92
CA VAL A 102 -3.09 -11.61 1.20
C VAL A 102 -3.14 -11.03 2.61
N VAL A 103 -3.58 -9.78 2.71
CA VAL A 103 -3.58 -8.99 3.96
C VAL A 103 -5.00 -8.56 4.30
N TYR A 104 -5.34 -8.60 5.58
CA TYR A 104 -6.59 -8.04 6.10
C TYR A 104 -6.32 -7.34 7.43
N ASN A 105 -6.66 -6.06 7.53
CA ASN A 105 -6.42 -5.22 8.71
C ASN A 105 -4.98 -5.35 9.22
N ASN A 106 -4.01 -5.07 8.34
CA ASN A 106 -2.56 -5.18 8.60
C ASN A 106 -2.05 -6.60 8.92
N SER A 107 -2.90 -7.63 8.90
CA SER A 107 -2.51 -9.01 9.17
C SER A 107 -2.27 -9.78 7.88
N HIS A 108 -1.03 -10.22 7.65
CA HIS A 108 -0.69 -11.12 6.55
C HIS A 108 -1.27 -12.51 6.82
N LEU A 109 -2.28 -12.91 6.05
CA LEU A 109 -3.01 -14.16 6.20
C LEU A 109 -2.41 -15.28 5.34
N LYS A 110 -1.98 -14.95 4.12
CA LYS A 110 -1.26 -15.84 3.21
C LYS A 110 -0.03 -15.09 2.71
N VAL A 111 1.14 -15.73 2.74
CA VAL A 111 2.38 -15.17 2.19
C VAL A 111 2.99 -16.21 1.27
N VAL A 112 3.26 -15.81 0.03
CA VAL A 112 4.00 -16.60 -0.94
C VAL A 112 5.34 -15.95 -1.25
N SER A 113 6.39 -16.74 -1.40
CA SER A 113 7.76 -16.28 -1.66
C SER A 113 8.29 -16.87 -2.96
N ALA A 114 9.14 -16.10 -3.66
CA ALA A 114 9.85 -16.60 -4.83
C ALA A 114 10.85 -17.72 -4.44
N THR A 115 10.97 -18.72 -5.29
CA THR A 115 11.96 -19.80 -5.17
C THR A 115 13.11 -19.60 -6.16
N THR A 116 14.22 -20.28 -5.94
CA THR A 116 15.36 -20.29 -6.88
C THR A 116 15.02 -20.91 -8.24
N GLU A 117 13.88 -21.60 -8.36
CA GLU A 117 13.42 -22.24 -9.59
C GLU A 117 12.47 -21.35 -10.40
N GLY A 118 12.23 -20.10 -9.96
CA GLY A 118 11.29 -19.18 -10.60
C GLY A 118 9.81 -19.51 -10.34
N THR A 119 9.53 -20.30 -9.31
CA THR A 119 8.17 -20.61 -8.83
C THR A 119 7.88 -19.90 -7.51
N TYR A 120 6.68 -20.07 -6.97
CA TYR A 120 6.30 -19.52 -5.67
C TYR A 120 5.84 -20.61 -4.71
N LYS A 121 6.18 -20.47 -3.42
CA LYS A 121 5.74 -21.36 -2.34
C LYS A 121 5.06 -20.60 -1.22
N ILE A 122 4.16 -21.24 -0.50
CA ILE A 122 3.54 -20.67 0.70
C ILE A 122 4.55 -20.68 1.87
N GLU A 123 4.87 -19.51 2.41
CA GLU A 123 5.62 -19.35 3.67
C GLU A 123 4.70 -19.28 4.88
N LYS A 124 3.50 -18.73 4.69
CA LYS A 124 2.51 -18.55 5.77
C LYS A 124 1.11 -18.76 5.23
N TYR A 125 0.30 -19.50 5.99
CA TYR A 125 -1.15 -19.59 5.76
C TYR A 125 -1.88 -19.69 7.11
N ALA A 126 -2.56 -18.61 7.49
CA ALA A 126 -3.23 -18.48 8.78
C ALA A 126 -4.56 -17.71 8.68
N PRO A 127 -5.51 -18.06 7.79
CA PRO A 127 -6.80 -17.37 7.68
C PRO A 127 -7.64 -17.47 8.97
N GLN A 128 -7.48 -18.55 9.73
CA GLN A 128 -8.19 -18.80 11.00
C GLN A 128 -7.81 -17.84 12.14
N SER A 129 -6.74 -17.04 11.98
CA SER A 129 -6.45 -15.96 12.95
C SER A 129 -7.52 -14.88 12.95
N THR A 130 -8.39 -14.86 11.93
CA THR A 130 -9.43 -13.84 11.73
C THR A 130 -10.80 -14.50 11.60
N GLN A 131 -11.76 -14.05 12.41
CA GLN A 131 -13.16 -14.50 12.27
C GLN A 131 -13.86 -13.68 11.18
N ASN A 132 -14.73 -14.32 10.40
CA ASN A 132 -15.61 -13.68 9.40
C ASN A 132 -14.87 -12.82 8.37
N LEU A 133 -13.97 -13.45 7.61
CA LEU A 133 -13.28 -12.78 6.51
C LEU A 133 -14.27 -12.34 5.42
N PRO A 134 -14.11 -11.12 4.87
CA PRO A 134 -14.85 -10.67 3.70
C PRO A 134 -14.71 -11.60 2.50
N HIS A 135 -15.70 -11.61 1.60
CA HIS A 135 -15.73 -12.50 0.44
C HIS A 135 -14.59 -12.22 -0.55
N ASP A 136 -14.24 -10.95 -0.76
CA ASP A 136 -13.10 -10.54 -1.59
C ASP A 136 -11.78 -11.09 -1.03
N ILE A 137 -11.55 -11.00 0.29
CA ILE A 137 -10.38 -11.59 0.96
C ILE A 137 -10.39 -13.12 0.84
N CYS A 138 -11.54 -13.78 1.02
CA CYS A 138 -11.65 -15.23 0.82
C CYS A 138 -11.29 -15.64 -0.62
N THR A 139 -11.67 -14.82 -1.60
CA THR A 139 -11.34 -15.05 -3.02
C THR A 139 -9.83 -14.96 -3.24
N LEU A 140 -9.17 -13.94 -2.69
CA LEU A 140 -7.71 -13.80 -2.77
C LEU A 140 -6.97 -14.96 -2.08
N LEU A 141 -7.45 -15.42 -0.92
CA LEU A 141 -6.86 -16.56 -0.21
C LEU A 141 -6.90 -17.87 -1.00
N ALA A 142 -7.94 -18.03 -1.84
CA ALA A 142 -8.13 -19.20 -2.69
C ALA A 142 -7.24 -19.20 -3.94
N LEU A 143 -6.60 -18.09 -4.30
CA LEU A 143 -5.71 -18.02 -5.46
C LEU A 143 -4.52 -18.97 -5.30
N PRO A 144 -4.13 -19.71 -6.36
CA PRO A 144 -2.83 -20.39 -6.42
C PRO A 144 -1.67 -19.43 -6.18
N GLU A 145 -0.52 -19.96 -5.74
CA GLU A 145 0.67 -19.16 -5.43
C GLU A 145 1.13 -18.34 -6.63
N GLN A 146 1.10 -18.94 -7.82
CA GLN A 146 1.46 -18.27 -9.07
C GLN A 146 0.51 -17.11 -9.39
N GLU A 147 -0.81 -17.32 -9.26
CA GLU A 147 -1.80 -16.28 -9.55
C GLU A 147 -1.73 -15.14 -8.54
N LEU A 148 -1.46 -15.43 -7.25
CA LEU A 148 -1.25 -14.40 -6.24
C LEU A 148 0.03 -13.59 -6.52
N ALA A 149 1.10 -14.25 -6.95
CA ALA A 149 2.34 -13.59 -7.31
C ALA A 149 2.19 -12.72 -8.58
N GLU A 150 1.39 -13.15 -9.54
CA GLU A 150 1.10 -12.42 -10.79
C GLU A 150 -0.04 -11.40 -10.65
N TYR A 151 -0.73 -11.36 -9.50
CA TYR A 151 -1.87 -10.48 -9.25
C TYR A 151 -1.55 -9.02 -9.56
N GLU A 152 -2.31 -8.38 -10.44
CA GLU A 152 -2.02 -7.01 -10.86
C GLU A 152 -2.47 -5.99 -9.80
N LEU A 153 -1.53 -5.16 -9.36
CA LEU A 153 -1.81 -4.03 -8.49
C LEU A 153 -2.03 -2.78 -9.35
N ILE A 154 -3.29 -2.34 -9.43
CA ILE A 154 -3.69 -1.23 -10.29
C ILE A 154 -4.04 -0.03 -9.39
N PRO A 155 -3.21 1.03 -9.36
CA PRO A 155 -3.55 2.25 -8.66
C PRO A 155 -4.70 2.99 -9.36
N GLN A 156 -5.53 3.67 -8.60
CA GLN A 156 -6.58 4.56 -9.11
C GLN A 156 -5.97 5.76 -9.85
N TYR A 157 -4.85 6.27 -9.36
CA TYR A 157 -4.17 7.43 -9.90
C TYR A 157 -2.78 7.09 -10.43
N ALA A 158 -2.26 7.95 -11.30
CA ALA A 158 -0.89 7.81 -11.77
C ALA A 158 0.09 8.14 -10.64
N MET A 159 0.69 7.10 -10.07
CA MET A 159 1.78 7.19 -9.09
C MET A 159 3.06 7.74 -9.73
N PHE A 160 4.02 8.19 -8.93
CA PHE A 160 5.31 8.63 -9.45
C PHE A 160 5.90 7.49 -10.30
N LYS A 161 6.16 7.80 -11.58
CA LYS A 161 6.82 6.85 -12.46
C LYS A 161 8.29 6.83 -12.08
N ASN A 162 8.84 5.64 -11.86
CA ASN A 162 10.28 5.43 -11.76
C ASN A 162 10.96 6.14 -12.93
N VAL A 163 11.69 7.22 -12.64
CA VAL A 163 12.62 7.79 -13.61
C VAL A 163 13.85 6.91 -13.53
N LYS A 164 13.98 5.98 -14.50
CA LYS A 164 15.26 5.32 -14.75
C LYS A 164 16.30 6.34 -15.18
#